data_AF-A0A3C0VIR3-F1
#
_entry.id   AF-A0A3C0VIR3-F1
#
_cell.length_a   1.000
_cell.length_b   1.000
_cell.length_c   1.000
_cell.angle_alpha   90.00
_cell.angle_beta   90.00
_cell.angle_gamma   90.00
#
_symmetry.space_group_name_H-M   'P 1'
#
loop_
_entity.id
_entity.type
_entity.pdbx_description
1 polymer ?
#
loop_
_entity_poly.entity_id
_entity_poly.type
_entity_poly.pdbx_seq_one_letter_code
_entity_poly.pdbx_strand_id
1 'polypeptide(L)'
;GRYNKDGPQREAKEPLLLRAEIAIEANDGAVARIGTDGTWRTAGGPVVFSHIFAGEDFDARRCREPWDRPGFDDGAWEAARIAQGPAASLAPQTWPPFGALERFAPVSVKEPAPGVFLYSFAQNSSAQLRVELSGGKPGDKVSFRCGEHKNAGDRLFGAYVVGCDLVSDGAPLVHQWVFFYLGMQFVEVSGAVPEGHANPANLPVIRSLDLVHVRTALPEAGSFRCSSELFNRTHRLVDWAVRSNMSHVLTDCPHREKLGWLECAYLLAPAFQYRYDCREWFAKIAR
;
A
#
# COMPACT_ATOMS: atom_id res chain seq x y z
N GLY A 1 -3.17 -9.47 16.99
CA GLY A 1 -2.85 -9.12 15.59
C GLY A 1 -1.89 -10.15 15.04
N ARG A 2 -1.87 -10.54 13.77
CA ARG A 2 -2.43 -10.00 12.52
C ARG A 2 -3.91 -10.39 12.30
N TYR A 3 -4.77 -9.38 12.43
CA TYR A 3 -6.24 -9.28 12.35
C TYR A 3 -7.18 -10.19 13.17
N ASN A 4 -6.83 -11.44 13.50
CA ASN A 4 -7.75 -12.32 14.25
C ASN A 4 -7.16 -12.78 15.60
N LYS A 5 -8.03 -13.24 16.53
CA LYS A 5 -7.62 -13.88 17.78
C LYS A 5 -6.76 -15.13 17.55
N ASP A 6 -6.96 -15.78 16.40
CA ASP A 6 -6.32 -17.04 16.00
C ASP A 6 -5.05 -16.84 15.14
N GLY A 7 -4.61 -15.59 14.95
CA GLY A 7 -3.45 -15.24 14.12
C GLY A 7 -3.78 -14.85 12.67
N PRO A 8 -2.76 -14.61 11.81
CA PRO A 8 -2.97 -14.21 10.42
C PRO A 8 -3.67 -15.32 9.63
N GLN A 9 -4.80 -15.00 9.00
CA GLN A 9 -5.39 -15.85 7.98
C GLN A 9 -4.47 -15.82 6.75
N ARG A 10 -3.70 -16.88 6.55
CA ARG A 10 -2.77 -17.03 5.42
C ARG A 10 -3.37 -17.73 4.20
N GLU A 11 -4.58 -18.28 4.35
CA GLU A 11 -5.30 -18.97 3.29
C GLU A 11 -6.49 -18.13 2.83
N ALA A 12 -6.55 -17.89 1.51
CA ALA A 12 -7.72 -17.32 0.88
C ALA A 12 -8.80 -18.42 0.78
N LYS A 13 -9.99 -18.15 1.31
CA LYS A 13 -11.14 -19.07 1.19
C LYS A 13 -11.75 -19.08 -0.21
N GLU A 14 -11.46 -18.05 -0.98
CA GLU A 14 -11.91 -17.86 -2.35
C GLU A 14 -10.70 -17.73 -3.28
N PRO A 15 -10.83 -18.16 -4.55
CA PRO A 15 -9.75 -18.00 -5.52
C PRO A 15 -9.46 -16.53 -5.80
N LEU A 16 -8.20 -16.18 -6.02
CA LEU A 16 -7.83 -14.91 -6.64
C LEU A 16 -8.20 -14.97 -8.12
N LEU A 17 -8.95 -13.96 -8.58
CA LEU A 17 -9.49 -13.91 -9.94
C LEU A 17 -8.81 -12.81 -10.74
N LEU A 18 -8.51 -13.11 -12.01
CA LEU A 18 -8.08 -12.12 -13.00
C LEU A 18 -8.99 -12.24 -14.22
N ARG A 19 -9.42 -11.09 -14.74
CA ARG A 19 -10.10 -10.98 -16.03
C ARG A 19 -9.46 -9.83 -16.79
N ALA A 20 -8.82 -10.13 -17.90
CA ALA A 20 -8.18 -9.13 -18.75
C ALA A 20 -8.41 -9.47 -20.22
N GLU A 21 -8.45 -8.44 -21.05
CA GLU A 21 -8.50 -8.55 -22.51
C GLU A 21 -7.68 -7.39 -23.10
N ILE A 22 -6.89 -7.71 -24.13
CA ILE A 22 -6.17 -6.75 -24.95
C ILE A 22 -6.77 -6.83 -26.35
N ALA A 23 -7.24 -5.71 -26.87
CA ALA A 23 -7.65 -5.57 -28.27
C ALA A 23 -6.55 -4.85 -29.05
N ILE A 24 -6.12 -5.43 -30.16
CA ILE A 24 -5.06 -4.92 -31.03
C ILE A 24 -5.70 -4.60 -32.38
N GLU A 25 -5.77 -3.32 -32.71
CA GLU A 25 -6.26 -2.82 -34.00
C GLU A 25 -5.07 -2.59 -34.94
N ALA A 26 -5.07 -3.29 -36.07
CA ALA A 26 -4.08 -3.14 -37.12
C ALA A 26 -4.41 -1.94 -38.03
N ASN A 27 -3.42 -1.47 -38.79
CA ASN A 27 -3.57 -0.32 -39.69
C ASN A 27 -4.64 -0.52 -40.80
N ASP A 28 -4.99 -1.76 -41.10
CA ASP A 28 -6.04 -2.12 -42.05
C ASP A 28 -7.43 -2.24 -41.41
N GLY A 29 -7.56 -1.96 -40.11
CA GLY A 29 -8.78 -2.05 -39.33
C GLY A 29 -9.09 -3.45 -38.79
N ALA A 30 -8.24 -4.46 -39.02
CA ALA A 30 -8.41 -5.77 -38.41
C ALA A 30 -8.18 -5.70 -36.89
N VAL A 31 -9.04 -6.38 -36.10
CA VAL A 31 -8.94 -6.40 -34.64
C VAL A 31 -8.64 -7.81 -34.15
N ALA A 32 -7.48 -8.00 -33.51
CA ALA A 32 -7.14 -9.21 -32.76
C ALA A 32 -7.44 -9.01 -31.26
N ARG A 33 -7.87 -10.07 -30.57
CA ARG A 33 -8.12 -10.03 -29.12
C ARG A 33 -7.35 -11.13 -28.41
N ILE A 34 -6.72 -10.77 -27.30
CA ILE A 34 -6.01 -11.70 -26.41
C ILE A 34 -6.60 -11.54 -25.02
N GLY A 35 -7.25 -12.58 -24.52
CA GLY A 35 -7.94 -12.58 -23.22
C GLY A 35 -7.31 -13.54 -22.23
N THR A 36 -7.69 -13.39 -20.96
CA THR A 36 -7.45 -14.42 -19.93
C THR A 36 -8.23 -15.69 -20.24
N ASP A 37 -7.54 -16.82 -20.34
CA ASP A 37 -8.12 -18.13 -20.61
C ASP A 37 -7.33 -19.27 -19.92
N GLY A 38 -7.63 -20.52 -20.24
CA GLY A 38 -7.00 -21.70 -19.64
C GLY A 38 -5.56 -21.98 -20.12
N THR A 39 -5.05 -21.20 -21.08
CA THR A 39 -3.67 -21.30 -21.57
C THR A 39 -2.69 -20.48 -20.73
N TRP A 40 -3.21 -19.55 -19.92
CA TRP A 40 -2.41 -18.78 -18.98
C TRP A 40 -1.79 -19.69 -17.91
N ARG A 41 -0.64 -19.28 -17.39
CA ARG A 41 0.06 -19.99 -16.31
C ARG A 41 0.22 -19.11 -15.09
N THR A 42 0.32 -19.72 -13.92
CA THR A 42 0.46 -19.03 -12.64
C THR A 42 1.56 -19.66 -11.80
N ALA A 43 2.18 -18.84 -10.95
CA ALA A 43 3.11 -19.28 -9.94
C ALA A 43 3.01 -18.37 -8.71
N GLY A 44 3.39 -18.87 -7.54
CA GLY A 44 3.49 -18.03 -6.35
C GLY A 44 4.67 -17.05 -6.45
N GLY A 45 4.38 -15.75 -6.33
CA GLY A 45 5.38 -14.69 -6.41
C GLY A 45 6.05 -14.32 -5.08
N PRO A 46 6.77 -13.18 -5.06
CA PRO A 46 7.52 -12.72 -3.89
C PRO A 46 6.66 -12.07 -2.80
N VAL A 47 5.42 -11.67 -3.09
CA VAL A 47 4.44 -11.32 -2.05
C VAL A 47 3.91 -12.62 -1.44
N VAL A 48 4.35 -12.93 -0.21
CA VAL A 48 4.06 -14.22 0.45
C VAL A 48 2.91 -14.15 1.45
N PHE A 49 2.50 -12.93 1.79
CA PHE A 49 1.32 -12.64 2.59
C PHE A 49 0.83 -11.25 2.18
N SER A 50 -0.47 -11.08 2.00
CA SER A 50 -1.06 -9.74 1.89
C SER A 50 -2.48 -9.75 2.43
N HIS A 51 -2.80 -8.75 3.25
CA HIS A 51 -4.12 -8.60 3.83
C HIS A 51 -4.36 -7.13 4.13
N ILE A 52 -5.48 -6.59 3.65
CA ILE A 52 -5.79 -5.15 3.76
C ILE A 52 -5.75 -4.62 5.19
N PHE A 53 -5.98 -5.46 6.20
CA PHE A 53 -5.91 -5.09 7.62
C PHE A 53 -4.68 -5.59 8.38
N ALA A 54 -3.85 -6.46 7.79
CA ALA A 54 -2.82 -7.20 8.53
C ALA A 54 -1.41 -7.08 7.95
N GLY A 55 -1.23 -6.33 6.87
CA GLY A 55 0.09 -6.05 6.30
C GLY A 55 0.37 -6.85 5.04
N GLU A 56 1.61 -6.72 4.58
CA GLU A 56 2.14 -7.45 3.43
C GLU A 56 3.55 -7.94 3.77
N ASP A 57 3.80 -9.24 3.59
CA ASP A 57 5.14 -9.81 3.72
C ASP A 57 5.72 -10.09 2.33
N PHE A 58 7.01 -9.81 2.16
CA PHE A 58 7.72 -9.96 0.91
C PHE A 58 8.98 -10.83 1.08
N ASP A 59 9.20 -11.79 0.18
CA ASP A 59 10.40 -12.63 0.13
C ASP A 59 11.12 -12.45 -1.21
N ALA A 60 12.18 -11.65 -1.21
CA ALA A 60 12.94 -11.32 -2.40
C ALA A 60 13.61 -12.54 -3.04
N ARG A 61 13.85 -13.61 -2.29
CA ARG A 61 14.42 -14.87 -2.83
C ARG A 61 13.48 -15.56 -3.80
N ARG A 62 12.21 -15.16 -3.83
CA ARG A 62 11.17 -15.65 -4.75
C ARG A 62 10.97 -14.73 -5.97
N CYS A 63 11.70 -13.62 -6.07
CA CYS A 63 11.72 -12.82 -7.28
C CYS A 63 12.32 -13.65 -8.42
N ARG A 64 11.57 -13.78 -9.52
CA ARG A 64 12.00 -14.50 -10.72
C ARG A 64 12.14 -13.49 -11.84
N GLU A 65 13.34 -13.04 -12.15
CA GLU A 65 13.52 -12.04 -13.20
C GLU A 65 14.06 -12.62 -14.51
N PRO A 66 13.59 -12.13 -15.68
CA PRO A 66 12.35 -11.37 -15.89
C PRO A 66 11.20 -12.28 -16.39
N TRP A 67 10.26 -12.64 -15.50
CA TRP A 67 9.10 -13.49 -15.82
C TRP A 67 8.09 -12.83 -16.78
N ASP A 68 8.12 -11.50 -16.87
CA ASP A 68 7.19 -10.65 -17.60
C ASP A 68 7.67 -10.29 -19.01
N ARG A 69 8.65 -11.04 -19.55
CA ARG A 69 9.22 -10.81 -20.88
C ARG A 69 8.92 -11.95 -21.86
N PRO A 70 8.78 -11.65 -23.16
CA PRO A 70 8.71 -12.69 -24.19
C PRO A 70 9.91 -13.65 -24.11
N GLY A 71 9.66 -14.94 -24.28
CA GLY A 71 10.70 -15.98 -24.24
C GLY A 71 11.08 -16.47 -22.84
N PHE A 72 10.40 -16.03 -21.79
CA PHE A 72 10.54 -16.62 -20.46
C PHE A 72 10.08 -18.09 -20.46
N ASP A 73 10.88 -18.97 -19.86
CA ASP A 73 10.50 -20.38 -19.66
C ASP A 73 9.59 -20.50 -18.43
N ASP A 74 8.29 -20.54 -18.69
CA ASP A 74 7.26 -20.78 -17.69
C ASP A 74 6.97 -22.28 -17.49
N GLY A 75 7.79 -23.19 -18.03
CA GLY A 75 7.65 -24.66 -18.00
C GLY A 75 7.29 -25.26 -16.65
N ALA A 76 7.75 -24.65 -15.55
CA ALA A 76 7.50 -25.07 -14.18
C ALA A 76 6.27 -24.42 -13.51
N TRP A 77 5.52 -23.56 -14.21
CA TRP A 77 4.34 -22.88 -13.70
C TRP A 77 3.09 -23.75 -13.85
N GLU A 78 2.11 -23.54 -12.99
CA GLU A 78 0.85 -24.26 -13.03
C GLU A 78 -0.08 -23.65 -14.08
N ALA A 79 -0.96 -24.45 -14.68
CA ALA A 79 -2.00 -23.92 -15.56
C ALA A 79 -3.02 -23.11 -14.74
N ALA A 80 -3.44 -21.96 -15.28
CA ALA A 80 -4.53 -21.19 -14.71
C ALA A 80 -5.83 -22.00 -14.75
N ARG A 81 -6.61 -21.91 -13.68
CA ARG A 81 -7.93 -22.55 -13.61
C ARG A 81 -9.00 -21.54 -14.00
N ILE A 82 -9.87 -21.93 -14.93
CA ILE A 82 -11.08 -21.16 -15.22
C ILE A 82 -11.98 -21.20 -13.98
N ALA A 83 -12.39 -20.01 -13.51
CA ALA A 83 -13.25 -19.85 -12.36
C ALA A 83 -14.46 -18.97 -12.70
N GLN A 84 -15.56 -19.19 -11.99
CA GLN A 84 -16.74 -18.34 -12.11
C GLN A 84 -16.46 -17.01 -11.40
N GLY A 85 -16.68 -15.90 -12.12
CA GLY A 85 -16.62 -14.56 -11.54
C GLY A 85 -17.77 -14.29 -10.56
N PRO A 86 -17.67 -13.23 -9.75
CA PRO A 86 -18.77 -12.81 -8.88
C PRO A 86 -20.04 -12.51 -9.70
N ALA A 87 -21.21 -12.64 -9.07
CA ALA A 87 -22.50 -12.29 -9.66
C ALA A 87 -22.67 -10.77 -9.78
N ALA A 88 -21.85 -10.14 -10.63
CA ALA A 88 -21.80 -8.71 -10.85
C ALA A 88 -21.55 -8.40 -12.33
N SER A 89 -22.03 -7.25 -12.78
CA SER A 89 -21.77 -6.73 -14.13
C SER A 89 -20.50 -5.88 -14.13
N LEU A 90 -19.70 -6.00 -15.20
CA LEU A 90 -18.61 -5.07 -15.43
C LEU A 90 -19.17 -3.68 -15.77
N ALA A 91 -18.65 -2.67 -15.10
CA ALA A 91 -18.95 -1.27 -15.39
C ALA A 91 -17.62 -0.52 -15.57
N PRO A 92 -17.56 0.45 -16.50
CA PRO A 92 -16.40 1.31 -16.61
C PRO A 92 -16.26 2.14 -15.34
N GLN A 93 -15.02 2.32 -14.89
CA GLN A 93 -14.71 3.27 -13.83
C GLN A 93 -14.70 4.69 -14.41
N THR A 94 -15.53 5.59 -13.85
CA THR A 94 -15.67 6.99 -14.32
C THR A 94 -14.98 8.02 -13.43
N TRP A 95 -14.33 7.59 -12.34
CA TRP A 95 -13.55 8.42 -11.43
C TRP A 95 -12.05 8.07 -11.51
N PRO A 96 -11.14 8.96 -11.07
CA PRO A 96 -9.70 8.67 -11.06
C PRO A 96 -9.34 7.39 -10.29
N PRO A 97 -8.28 6.66 -10.68
CA PRO A 97 -7.85 5.46 -9.97
C PRO A 97 -7.31 5.77 -8.57
N PHE A 98 -7.31 4.73 -7.73
CA PHE A 98 -6.53 4.70 -6.50
C PHE A 98 -5.06 4.50 -6.87
N GLY A 99 -4.18 5.37 -6.39
CA GLY A 99 -2.76 5.31 -6.74
C GLY A 99 -1.88 6.16 -5.83
N ALA A 100 -0.57 6.09 -6.09
CA ALA A 100 0.46 6.87 -5.41
C ALA A 100 0.44 8.32 -5.89
N LEU A 101 0.51 9.26 -4.95
CA LEU A 101 0.49 10.70 -5.24
C LEU A 101 1.68 11.40 -4.60
N GLU A 102 1.70 11.51 -3.27
CA GLU A 102 2.77 12.14 -2.52
C GLU A 102 3.76 11.11 -1.95
N ARG A 103 5.05 11.46 -1.90
CA ARG A 103 6.10 10.65 -1.26
C ARG A 103 6.78 11.47 -0.16
N PHE A 104 6.92 10.86 1.02
CA PHE A 104 7.51 11.50 2.20
C PHE A 104 8.72 10.72 2.68
N ALA A 105 9.86 11.41 2.76
CA ALA A 105 11.01 10.95 3.51
C ALA A 105 10.79 11.19 5.03
N PRO A 106 11.46 10.42 5.91
CA PRO A 106 11.40 10.63 7.34
C PRO A 106 12.05 11.97 7.70
N VAL A 107 11.49 12.65 8.70
CA VAL A 107 12.09 13.87 9.27
C VAL A 107 13.00 13.57 10.46
N SER A 108 12.95 12.34 10.99
CA SER A 108 13.83 11.90 12.07
C SER A 108 13.96 10.38 12.07
N VAL A 109 15.17 9.90 12.37
CA VAL A 109 15.48 8.49 12.65
C VAL A 109 16.16 8.42 14.00
N LYS A 110 15.65 7.58 14.90
CA LYS A 110 16.18 7.40 16.27
C LYS A 110 16.31 5.93 16.60
N GLU A 111 17.18 5.60 17.55
CA GLU A 111 17.35 4.23 18.07
C GLU A 111 16.83 4.16 19.52
N PRO A 112 15.50 3.98 19.74
CA PRO A 112 14.93 3.91 21.09
C PRO A 112 15.31 2.64 21.86
N ALA A 113 15.86 1.61 21.21
CA ALA A 113 16.43 0.42 21.82
C ALA A 113 17.49 -0.20 20.88
N PRO A 114 18.48 -0.94 21.40
CA PRO A 114 19.54 -1.52 20.56
C PRO A 114 18.99 -2.29 19.35
N GLY A 115 19.35 -1.86 18.14
CA GLY A 115 18.93 -2.47 16.87
C GLY A 115 17.47 -2.25 16.48
N VAL A 116 16.77 -1.34 17.17
CA VAL A 116 15.39 -0.91 16.83
C VAL A 116 15.43 0.56 16.48
N PHE A 117 15.08 0.89 15.23
CA PHE A 117 15.10 2.25 14.72
C PHE A 117 13.68 2.77 14.48
N LEU A 118 13.32 3.90 15.07
CA LEU A 118 12.06 4.60 14.79
C LEU A 118 12.29 5.67 13.72
N TYR A 119 11.62 5.50 12.59
CA TYR A 119 11.48 6.48 11.53
C TYR A 119 10.21 7.29 11.76
N SER A 120 10.33 8.61 11.88
CA SER A 120 9.22 9.54 12.07
C SER A 120 9.00 10.39 10.83
N PHE A 121 7.76 10.51 10.38
CA PHE A 121 7.38 11.31 9.22
C PHE A 121 6.61 12.56 9.65
N ALA A 122 6.72 13.63 8.85
CA ALA A 122 6.07 14.91 9.16
C ALA A 122 4.53 14.83 9.14
N GLN A 123 4.00 13.88 8.38
CA GLN A 123 2.58 13.77 8.09
C GLN A 123 2.09 12.35 8.39
N ASN A 124 1.00 12.25 9.15
CA ASN A 124 0.22 11.02 9.22
C ASN A 124 -0.60 10.86 7.93
N SER A 125 -0.47 9.73 7.25
CA SER A 125 -1.12 9.53 5.93
C SER A 125 -1.50 8.07 5.70
N SER A 126 -2.50 7.82 4.85
CA SER A 126 -2.72 6.49 4.28
C SER A 126 -1.62 6.19 3.27
N ALA A 127 -0.67 5.33 3.63
CA ALA A 127 0.52 5.14 2.82
C ALA A 127 0.89 3.67 2.61
N GLN A 128 1.55 3.43 1.49
CA GLN A 128 2.39 2.27 1.25
C GLN A 128 3.79 2.57 1.75
N LEU A 129 4.44 1.57 2.35
CA LEU A 129 5.85 1.66 2.69
C LEU A 129 6.67 1.33 1.45
N ARG A 130 7.63 2.22 1.12
CA ARG A 130 8.67 1.95 0.13
C ARG A 130 10.01 1.88 0.84
N VAL A 131 10.77 0.82 0.61
CA VAL A 131 12.10 0.61 1.16
C VAL A 131 13.09 0.37 0.04
N GLU A 132 14.26 1.00 0.17
CA GLU A 132 15.45 0.70 -0.61
C GLU A 132 16.48 0.06 0.32
N LEU A 133 16.82 -1.19 0.03
CA LEU A 133 17.68 -2.03 0.85
C LEU A 133 18.96 -2.38 0.09
N SER A 134 20.06 -2.51 0.82
CA SER A 134 21.33 -3.01 0.27
C SER A 134 22.10 -3.78 1.34
N GLY A 135 23.06 -4.60 0.93
CA GLY A 135 23.86 -5.40 1.86
C GLY A 135 23.02 -6.47 2.56
N GLY A 136 23.57 -7.05 3.63
CA GLY A 136 23.01 -8.24 4.25
C GLY A 136 23.31 -9.51 3.46
N LYS A 137 22.61 -10.59 3.81
CA LYS A 137 22.74 -11.93 3.22
C LYS A 137 21.36 -12.47 2.83
N PRO A 138 21.31 -13.41 1.87
CA PRO A 138 20.08 -14.12 1.56
C PRO A 138 19.47 -14.75 2.83
N GLY A 139 18.20 -14.47 3.09
CA GLY A 139 17.46 -14.93 4.26
C GLY A 139 17.43 -13.96 5.44
N ASP A 140 18.21 -12.86 5.41
CA ASP A 140 18.08 -11.81 6.41
C ASP A 140 16.68 -11.20 6.38
N LYS A 141 16.10 -11.01 7.56
CA LYS A 141 14.73 -10.51 7.71
C LYS A 141 14.74 -9.10 8.29
N VAL A 142 14.12 -8.17 7.58
CA VAL A 142 13.82 -6.81 8.04
C VAL A 142 12.36 -6.77 8.47
N SER A 143 12.09 -6.35 9.70
CA SER A 143 10.73 -6.26 10.24
C SER A 143 10.34 -4.81 10.43
N PHE A 144 9.17 -4.45 9.89
CA PHE A 144 8.56 -3.13 9.95
C PHE A 144 7.32 -3.20 10.85
N ARG A 145 7.28 -2.40 11.90
CA ARG A 145 6.05 -2.16 12.67
C ARG A 145 5.62 -0.73 12.37
N CYS A 146 4.35 -0.54 12.02
CA CYS A 146 3.84 0.74 11.55
C CYS A 146 2.64 1.18 12.39
N GLY A 147 2.52 2.47 12.67
CA GLY A 147 1.38 3.03 13.39
C GLY A 147 1.30 4.56 13.38
N GLU A 148 0.20 5.08 13.93
CA GLU A 148 -0.09 6.53 13.98
C GLU A 148 0.46 7.21 15.24
N HIS A 149 0.86 6.45 16.26
CA HIS A 149 1.27 6.99 17.55
C HIS A 149 2.57 6.40 18.07
N LYS A 150 3.33 7.25 18.77
CA LYS A 150 4.49 6.85 19.58
C LYS A 150 4.36 7.41 20.99
N ASN A 151 5.00 6.74 21.95
CA ASN A 151 5.11 7.24 23.33
C ASN A 151 6.30 8.21 23.49
N ALA A 152 6.52 8.70 24.71
CA ALA A 152 7.61 9.62 25.04
C ALA A 152 9.01 9.02 24.86
N GLY A 153 9.13 7.69 24.87
CA GLY A 153 10.38 6.97 24.63
C GLY A 153 10.63 6.63 23.16
N ASP A 154 9.93 7.29 22.23
CA ASP A 154 10.04 7.03 20.78
C ASP A 154 9.78 5.57 20.40
N ARG A 155 8.84 4.92 21.10
CA ARG A 155 8.34 3.59 20.76
C ARG A 155 6.91 3.66 20.25
N LEU A 156 6.55 2.81 19.29
CA LEU A 156 5.16 2.70 18.83
C LEU A 156 4.23 2.34 19.99
N PHE A 157 3.07 2.98 20.00
CA PHE A 157 2.07 2.82 21.05
C PHE A 157 0.66 2.79 20.44
N GLY A 158 -0.29 2.15 21.15
CA GLY A 158 -1.69 2.04 20.73
C GLY A 158 -2.06 0.64 20.23
N ALA A 159 -3.36 0.41 20.05
CA ALA A 159 -3.90 -0.91 19.75
C ALA A 159 -3.64 -1.38 18.30
N TYR A 160 -3.47 -0.46 17.36
CA TYR A 160 -3.42 -0.75 15.92
C TYR A 160 -2.03 -0.52 15.33
N VAL A 161 -1.07 -1.32 15.80
CA VAL A 161 0.27 -1.43 15.20
C VAL A 161 0.29 -2.65 14.28
N VAL A 162 0.60 -2.44 13.00
CA VAL A 162 0.66 -3.51 11.99
C VAL A 162 2.10 -3.85 11.69
N GLY A 163 2.43 -5.13 11.72
CA GLY A 163 3.77 -5.65 11.45
C GLY A 163 3.87 -6.32 10.09
N CYS A 164 4.90 -6.00 9.32
CA CYS A 164 5.22 -6.53 7.99
C CYS A 164 6.67 -6.99 7.95
N ASP A 165 6.98 -8.03 7.19
CA ASP A 165 8.34 -8.56 7.06
C ASP A 165 8.84 -8.53 5.60
N LEU A 166 10.11 -8.20 5.41
CA LEU A 166 10.84 -8.36 4.15
C LEU A 166 12.01 -9.33 4.37
N VAL A 167 12.10 -10.37 3.55
CA VAL A 167 13.24 -11.28 3.50
C VAL A 167 14.11 -10.93 2.30
N SER A 168 15.38 -10.60 2.55
CA SER A 168 16.36 -10.25 1.52
C SER A 168 16.89 -11.49 0.80
N ASP A 169 17.28 -11.32 -0.45
CA ASP A 169 18.08 -12.28 -1.23
C ASP A 169 19.58 -11.92 -1.22
N GLY A 170 19.98 -10.88 -0.48
CA GLY A 170 21.34 -10.35 -0.41
C GLY A 170 21.70 -9.34 -1.50
N ALA A 171 20.85 -9.16 -2.51
CA ALA A 171 21.04 -8.15 -3.54
C ALA A 171 20.42 -6.79 -3.12
N PRO A 172 20.89 -5.68 -3.70
CA PRO A 172 20.17 -4.42 -3.61
C PRO A 172 18.73 -4.56 -4.11
N LEU A 173 17.77 -4.05 -3.35
CA LEU A 173 16.35 -4.22 -3.61
C LEU A 173 15.60 -2.91 -3.36
N VAL A 174 14.74 -2.53 -4.29
CA VAL A 174 13.69 -1.55 -4.06
C VAL A 174 12.37 -2.31 -4.00
N HIS A 175 11.65 -2.16 -2.88
CA HIS A 175 10.33 -2.75 -2.73
C HIS A 175 9.35 -1.71 -2.18
N GLN A 176 8.17 -1.64 -2.78
CA GLN A 176 7.02 -0.92 -2.26
C GLN A 176 5.88 -1.93 -2.09
N TRP A 177 5.15 -1.83 -0.99
CA TRP A 177 3.94 -2.63 -0.82
C TRP A 177 2.99 -2.47 -2.01
N VAL A 178 2.33 -3.56 -2.39
CA VAL A 178 1.53 -3.63 -3.63
C VAL A 178 0.04 -3.62 -3.32
N PHE A 179 -0.42 -4.53 -2.44
CA PHE A 179 -1.85 -4.77 -2.20
C PHE A 179 -2.34 -4.28 -0.82
N PHE A 180 -1.45 -3.62 -0.07
CA PHE A 180 -1.71 -3.13 1.28
C PHE A 180 -1.39 -1.64 1.40
N TYR A 181 -2.05 -0.94 2.31
CA TYR A 181 -1.71 0.41 2.76
C TYR A 181 -2.09 0.56 4.23
N LEU A 182 -1.54 1.56 4.93
CA LEU A 182 -1.89 1.81 6.33
C LEU A 182 -1.91 3.31 6.62
N GLY A 183 -2.86 3.78 7.44
CA GLY A 183 -2.73 5.06 8.13
C GLY A 183 -1.56 5.00 9.11
N MET A 184 -0.49 5.74 8.83
CA MET A 184 0.72 5.75 9.66
C MET A 184 1.49 7.06 9.58
N GLN A 185 2.22 7.33 10.67
CA GLN A 185 3.20 8.42 10.77
C GLN A 185 4.57 7.92 11.24
N PHE A 186 4.62 6.73 11.82
CA PHE A 186 5.82 6.18 12.45
C PHE A 186 6.04 4.74 12.01
N VAL A 187 7.31 4.39 11.79
CA VAL A 187 7.75 3.04 11.41
C VAL A 187 8.92 2.63 12.29
N GLU A 188 8.75 1.60 13.12
CA GLU A 188 9.85 0.91 13.80
C GLU A 188 10.44 -0.15 12.87
N VAL A 189 11.75 -0.13 12.70
CA VAL A 189 12.52 -1.06 11.88
C VAL A 189 13.47 -1.85 12.77
N SER A 190 13.55 -3.15 12.55
CA SER A 190 14.52 -4.05 13.19
C SER A 190 15.05 -5.07 12.18
N GLY A 191 16.21 -5.65 12.46
CA GLY A 191 16.89 -6.54 11.51
C GLY A 191 17.58 -5.82 10.35
N ALA A 192 17.69 -4.49 10.42
CA ALA A 192 18.44 -3.64 9.49
C ALA A 192 18.93 -2.40 10.22
N VAL A 193 19.93 -1.72 9.64
CA VAL A 193 20.42 -0.42 10.13
C VAL A 193 20.15 0.69 9.12
N PRO A 194 19.96 1.96 9.55
CA PRO A 194 19.94 3.11 8.65
C PRO A 194 21.29 3.29 7.95
N GLU A 195 21.27 3.86 6.75
CA GLU A 195 22.49 4.27 6.06
C GLU A 195 23.37 5.18 6.94
N GLY A 196 24.69 4.91 6.94
CA GLY A 196 25.67 5.64 7.74
C GLY A 196 25.77 5.20 9.22
N HIS A 197 24.90 4.29 9.68
CA HIS A 197 24.98 3.75 11.04
C HIS A 197 26.03 2.63 11.14
N ALA A 198 26.59 2.42 12.34
CA ALA A 198 27.56 1.36 12.59
C ALA A 198 26.93 -0.02 12.34
N ASN A 199 27.61 -0.87 11.55
CA ASN A 199 27.06 -2.15 11.13
C ASN A 199 28.06 -3.32 11.28
N PRO A 200 28.55 -3.61 12.50
CA PRO A 200 29.52 -4.68 12.73
C PRO A 200 28.97 -6.08 12.43
N ALA A 201 27.63 -6.25 12.50
CA ALA A 201 26.95 -7.50 12.22
C ALA A 201 26.66 -7.71 10.71
N ASN A 202 27.02 -6.75 9.85
CA ASN A 202 26.75 -6.77 8.42
C ASN A 202 25.27 -7.06 8.09
N LEU A 203 24.37 -6.42 8.85
CA LEU A 203 22.93 -6.46 8.62
C LEU A 203 22.57 -5.74 7.31
N PRO A 204 21.37 -5.99 6.75
CA PRO A 204 20.82 -5.15 5.70
C PRO A 204 20.84 -3.66 6.08
N VAL A 205 21.07 -2.81 5.08
CA VAL A 205 21.15 -1.34 5.22
C VAL A 205 19.97 -0.70 4.48
N ILE A 206 19.19 0.10 5.21
CA ILE A 206 18.10 0.92 4.67
C ILE A 206 18.71 2.19 4.07
N ARG A 207 18.74 2.28 2.74
CA ARG A 207 19.18 3.47 1.99
C ARG A 207 18.08 4.53 1.96
N SER A 208 16.85 4.10 1.74
CA SER A 208 15.68 4.97 1.85
C SER A 208 14.51 4.22 2.46
N LEU A 209 13.71 4.93 3.24
CA LEU A 209 12.43 4.46 3.75
C LEU A 209 11.43 5.58 3.58
N ASP A 210 10.41 5.38 2.76
CA ASP A 210 9.47 6.42 2.38
C ASP A 210 8.04 5.99 2.65
N LEU A 211 7.22 6.95 3.07
CA LEU A 211 5.77 6.79 3.01
C LEU A 211 5.28 7.30 1.66
N VAL A 212 4.68 6.41 0.88
CA VAL A 212 4.03 6.73 -0.39
C VAL A 212 2.54 6.85 -0.14
N HIS A 213 2.03 8.08 -0.06
CA HIS A 213 0.61 8.32 0.15
C HIS A 213 -0.19 7.79 -1.03
N VAL A 214 -1.20 6.98 -0.72
CA VAL A 214 -2.08 6.37 -1.69
C VAL A 214 -3.53 6.74 -1.40
N ARG A 215 -4.22 7.18 -2.46
CA ARG A 215 -5.64 7.51 -2.44
C ARG A 215 -6.21 7.54 -3.85
N THR A 216 -7.53 7.58 -3.96
CA THR A 216 -8.26 7.97 -5.16
C THR A 216 -7.87 9.41 -5.51
N ALA A 217 -7.30 9.61 -6.70
CA ALA A 217 -6.72 10.86 -7.14
C ALA A 217 -7.78 11.89 -7.60
N LEU A 218 -8.77 12.18 -6.74
CA LEU A 218 -9.81 13.16 -7.03
C LEU A 218 -9.18 14.53 -7.31
N PRO A 219 -9.60 15.23 -8.38
CA PRO A 219 -9.09 16.57 -8.68
C PRO A 219 -9.43 17.53 -7.56
N GLU A 220 -8.51 18.43 -7.24
CA GLU A 220 -8.76 19.53 -6.32
C GLU A 220 -9.70 20.56 -6.96
N ALA A 221 -10.80 20.89 -6.29
CA ALA A 221 -11.83 21.82 -6.79
C ALA A 221 -11.85 23.15 -6.02
N GLY A 222 -11.42 23.14 -4.76
CA GLY A 222 -11.40 24.33 -3.92
C GLY A 222 -10.18 24.40 -3.02
N SER A 223 -9.93 25.59 -2.48
CA SER A 223 -8.84 25.87 -1.56
C SER A 223 -9.26 26.89 -0.52
N PHE A 224 -8.57 26.92 0.61
CA PHE A 224 -8.82 27.86 1.70
C PHE A 224 -7.51 28.47 2.19
N ARG A 225 -7.55 29.79 2.44
CA ARG A 225 -6.49 30.54 3.11
C ARG A 225 -7.09 31.78 3.77
N CYS A 226 -6.63 32.12 4.97
CA CYS A 226 -6.94 33.38 5.63
C CYS A 226 -5.72 33.96 6.36
N SER A 227 -5.90 35.10 7.02
CA SER A 227 -4.84 35.79 7.79
C SER A 227 -4.45 35.06 9.09
N SER A 228 -5.29 34.15 9.57
CA SER A 228 -5.02 33.37 10.80
C SER A 228 -4.30 32.07 10.47
N GLU A 229 -3.05 31.96 10.93
CA GLU A 229 -2.28 30.73 10.71
C GLU A 229 -2.86 29.53 11.45
N LEU A 230 -3.57 29.75 12.56
CA LEU A 230 -4.30 28.69 13.25
C LEU A 230 -5.32 28.04 12.30
N PHE A 231 -6.16 28.84 11.63
CA PHE A 231 -7.17 28.30 10.71
C PHE A 231 -6.55 27.68 9.45
N ASN A 232 -5.46 28.26 8.94
CA ASN A 232 -4.72 27.63 7.84
C ASN A 232 -4.18 26.25 8.23
N ARG A 233 -3.65 26.09 9.46
CA ARG A 233 -3.19 24.81 10.01
C ARG A 233 -4.33 23.82 10.22
N THR A 234 -5.44 24.26 10.81
CA THR A 234 -6.63 23.43 11.00
C THR A 234 -7.16 22.92 9.67
N HIS A 235 -7.26 23.78 8.65
CA HIS A 235 -7.66 23.36 7.31
C HIS A 235 -6.71 22.30 6.73
N ARG A 236 -5.39 22.46 6.88
CA ARG A 236 -4.42 21.45 6.42
C ARG A 236 -4.58 20.11 7.14
N LEU A 237 -4.87 20.11 8.45
CA LEU A 237 -5.14 18.88 9.21
C LEU A 237 -6.40 18.18 8.70
N VAL A 238 -7.48 18.94 8.46
CA VAL A 238 -8.72 18.40 7.90
C VAL A 238 -8.49 17.85 6.49
N ASP A 239 -7.80 18.58 5.62
CA ASP A 239 -7.50 18.12 4.26
C ASP A 239 -6.72 16.79 4.27
N TRP A 240 -5.74 16.63 5.17
CA TRP A 240 -5.01 15.37 5.29
C TRP A 240 -5.84 14.20 5.81
N ALA A 241 -6.79 14.45 6.72
CA ALA A 241 -7.75 13.44 7.16
C ALA A 241 -8.68 13.03 6.00
N VAL A 242 -9.13 13.99 5.20
CA VAL A 242 -9.96 13.75 4.01
C VAL A 242 -9.16 12.93 2.98
N ARG A 243 -7.95 13.36 2.62
CA ARG A 243 -7.04 12.64 1.69
C ARG A 243 -6.83 11.19 2.11
N SER A 244 -6.56 10.97 3.40
CA SER A 244 -6.26 9.64 3.92
C SER A 244 -7.45 8.68 3.90
N ASN A 245 -8.67 9.20 3.79
CA ASN A 245 -9.89 8.41 3.72
C ASN A 245 -10.47 8.28 2.30
N MET A 246 -9.78 8.82 1.29
CA MET A 246 -10.13 8.65 -0.12
C MET A 246 -9.61 7.31 -0.67
N SER A 247 -10.14 6.18 -0.21
CA SER A 247 -9.77 4.87 -0.77
C SER A 247 -10.74 4.47 -1.90
N HIS A 248 -11.03 3.17 -2.05
CA HIS A 248 -12.07 2.67 -2.96
C HIS A 248 -13.48 3.10 -2.52
N VAL A 249 -13.66 3.42 -1.24
CA VAL A 249 -14.83 4.05 -0.61
C VAL A 249 -14.34 5.20 0.27
N LEU A 250 -15.26 6.06 0.73
CA LEU A 250 -14.96 7.03 1.77
C LEU A 250 -14.91 6.29 3.11
N THR A 251 -13.69 6.05 3.60
CA THR A 251 -13.49 5.29 4.84
C THR A 251 -13.69 6.14 6.09
N ASP A 252 -14.04 5.51 7.20
CA ASP A 252 -14.02 6.13 8.53
C ASP A 252 -12.58 6.41 9.01
N CYS A 253 -11.69 5.43 8.81
CA CYS A 253 -10.29 5.55 9.16
C CYS A 253 -9.39 4.69 8.24
N PRO A 254 -8.14 5.13 8.01
CA PRO A 254 -7.20 4.41 7.14
C PRO A 254 -6.35 3.35 7.87
N HIS A 255 -6.37 3.27 9.20
CA HIS A 255 -5.47 2.40 9.97
C HIS A 255 -6.11 1.09 10.47
N ARG A 256 -7.41 1.06 10.79
CA ARG A 256 -8.07 -0.12 11.40
C ARG A 256 -9.20 -0.74 10.59
N GLU A 257 -10.27 0.01 10.33
CA GLU A 257 -11.56 -0.50 9.86
C GLU A 257 -11.67 -0.36 8.35
N LYS A 258 -11.31 0.81 7.82
CA LYS A 258 -11.34 1.10 6.39
C LYS A 258 -12.72 0.81 5.78
N LEU A 259 -13.78 1.05 6.55
CA LEU A 259 -15.15 0.74 6.15
C LEU A 259 -15.84 1.98 5.62
N GLY A 260 -16.71 1.78 4.62
CA GLY A 260 -17.54 2.83 4.05
C GLY A 260 -18.75 3.15 4.93
N TRP A 261 -18.52 3.65 6.14
CA TRP A 261 -19.60 4.07 7.03
C TRP A 261 -20.41 5.19 6.38
N LEU A 262 -21.71 4.93 6.15
CA LEU A 262 -22.58 5.85 5.41
C LEU A 262 -22.69 7.23 6.07
N GLU A 263 -22.61 7.29 7.40
CA GLU A 263 -22.60 8.55 8.15
C GLU A 263 -21.41 9.44 7.76
N CYS A 264 -20.22 8.87 7.52
CA CYS A 264 -19.05 9.63 7.10
C CYS A 264 -19.29 10.30 5.74
N ALA A 265 -19.83 9.54 4.78
CA ALA A 265 -20.14 10.07 3.46
C ALA A 265 -21.27 11.12 3.51
N TYR A 266 -22.29 10.91 4.36
CA TYR A 266 -23.41 11.83 4.52
C TYR A 266 -23.00 13.15 5.19
N LEU A 267 -22.37 13.10 6.36
CA LEU A 267 -22.03 14.30 7.14
C LEU A 267 -20.89 15.11 6.52
N LEU A 268 -19.92 14.45 5.87
CA LEU A 268 -18.75 15.12 5.30
C LEU A 268 -18.91 15.48 3.83
N ALA A 269 -20.02 15.12 3.17
CA ALA A 269 -20.23 15.40 1.74
C ALA A 269 -19.95 16.87 1.37
N PRO A 270 -20.46 17.88 2.12
CA PRO A 270 -20.20 19.29 1.79
C PRO A 270 -18.71 19.66 1.89
N ALA A 271 -17.98 19.11 2.88
CA ALA A 271 -16.56 19.38 3.07
C ALA A 271 -15.72 18.74 1.94
N PHE A 272 -16.05 17.51 1.54
CA PHE A 272 -15.40 16.85 0.41
C PHE A 272 -15.68 17.58 -0.90
N GLN A 273 -16.94 17.93 -1.19
CA GLN A 273 -17.34 18.62 -2.42
C GLN A 273 -16.79 20.04 -2.52
N TYR A 274 -16.55 20.72 -1.39
CA TYR A 274 -15.87 22.01 -1.39
C TYR A 274 -14.41 21.86 -1.86
N ARG A 275 -13.73 20.78 -1.48
CA ARG A 275 -12.29 20.62 -1.66
C ARG A 275 -11.92 19.86 -2.93
N TYR A 276 -12.72 18.88 -3.35
CA TYR A 276 -12.41 17.97 -4.47
C TYR A 276 -13.61 17.78 -5.40
N ASP A 277 -13.36 17.59 -6.70
CA ASP A 277 -14.37 17.07 -7.63
C ASP A 277 -14.58 15.59 -7.35
N CYS A 278 -15.63 15.29 -6.59
CA CYS A 278 -15.95 13.96 -6.13
C CYS A 278 -17.28 13.44 -6.68
N ARG A 279 -17.87 14.10 -7.68
CA ARG A 279 -19.21 13.77 -8.20
C ARG A 279 -19.34 12.31 -8.65
N GLU A 280 -18.47 11.86 -9.56
CA GLU A 280 -18.51 10.49 -10.09
C GLU A 280 -18.19 9.45 -9.00
N TRP A 281 -17.30 9.80 -8.06
CA TRP A 281 -16.92 8.91 -6.96
C TRP A 281 -18.04 8.76 -5.93
N PHE A 282 -18.72 9.85 -5.56
CA PHE A 282 -19.91 9.81 -4.71
C PHE A 282 -21.09 9.10 -5.41
N ALA A 283 -21.25 9.29 -6.73
CA ALA A 283 -22.24 8.55 -7.49
C ALA A 283 -21.99 7.03 -7.43
N LYS A 284 -20.73 6.59 -7.41
CA LYS A 284 -20.38 5.18 -7.14
C LYS A 284 -20.69 4.76 -5.71
N ILE A 285 -20.44 5.60 -4.71
CA ILE A 285 -20.68 5.28 -3.30
C ILE A 285 -22.19 5.16 -2.99
N ALA A 286 -23.03 5.90 -3.71
CA ALA A 286 -24.48 5.93 -3.51
C ALA A 286 -25.27 4.86 -4.28
N ARG A 287 -24.62 4.03 -5.09
CA ARG A 287 -25.25 2.89 -5.80
C ARG A 287 -25.39 1.69 -4.88
#